data_AF-A0A940PSX6-F1
#
_entry.id   AF-A0A940PSX6-F1
#
_cell.length_a   1.000
_cell.length_b   1.000
_cell.length_c   1.000
_cell.angle_alpha   90.00
_cell.angle_beta   90.00
_cell.angle_gamma   90.00
#
_symmetry.space_group_name_H-M   'P 1'
#
loop_
_entity.id
_entity.type
_entity.pdbx_description
1 polymer ?
#
loop_
_entity_poly.entity_id
_entity_poly.type
_entity_poly.pdbx_seq_one_letter_code
_entity_poly.pdbx_strand_id
1 'polypeptide(L)' 'MTTFVPVEEDRFTFSLCTVGNPGRDPFGLPVREGFSPVETVHMLAELGAYDVNFHDNDLVPIDATPAKKH' A
#
# COMPACT_ATOMS: atom_id res chain seq x y z
N MET A 1 31.99 -3.49 7.06
CA MET A 1 30.81 -4.05 6.37
C MET A 1 29.92 -2.89 6.00
N THR A 2 29.45 -2.82 4.76
CA THR A 2 28.48 -1.81 4.34
C THR A 2 27.10 -2.22 4.83
N THR A 3 26.34 -1.27 5.38
CA THR A 3 24.99 -1.52 5.88
C THR A 3 23.98 -1.10 4.81
N PHE A 4 23.07 -2.00 4.43
CA PHE A 4 22.01 -1.74 3.45
C PHE A 4 20.72 -1.30 4.15
N VAL A 5 20.76 -0.14 4.80
CA VAL A 5 19.55 0.50 5.37
C VAL A 5 19.03 1.49 4.33
N PRO A 6 17.76 1.38 3.89
CA PRO A 6 17.19 2.32 2.94
C PRO A 6 17.12 3.73 3.54
N VAL A 7 17.42 4.73 2.70
CA VAL A 7 17.23 6.15 3.01
C VAL A 7 16.31 6.79 1.98
N GLU A 8 15.76 7.95 2.30
CA GLU A 8 14.83 8.68 1.43
C GLU A 8 15.45 8.97 0.04
N GLU A 9 16.76 9.24 -0.02
CA GLU A 9 17.50 9.50 -1.26
C GLU A 9 17.56 8.29 -2.21
N ASP A 10 17.33 7.07 -1.72
CA ASP A 10 17.28 5.86 -2.54
C ASP A 10 16.00 5.81 -3.40
N ARG A 11 14.99 6.60 -3.04
CA ARG A 11 13.73 6.77 -3.79
C ARG A 11 12.98 5.47 -4.06
N PHE A 12 12.98 4.56 -3.10
CA PHE A 12 12.11 3.38 -3.16
C PHE A 12 10.64 3.79 -3.01
N THR A 13 9.79 3.35 -3.94
CA THR A 13 8.35 3.61 -3.90
C THR A 13 7.57 2.31 -3.99
N PHE A 14 6.37 2.28 -3.42
CA PHE A 14 5.53 1.09 -3.37
C PHE A 14 4.09 1.42 -3.76
N SER A 15 3.46 0.54 -4.53
CA SER A 15 2.04 0.68 -4.87
C SER A 15 1.17 0.18 -3.72
N LEU A 16 0.05 0.85 -3.40
CA LEU A 16 -0.88 0.37 -2.37
C LEU A 16 -1.35 -1.08 -2.61
N CYS A 17 -1.58 -1.45 -3.87
CA CYS A 17 -1.99 -2.80 -4.25
C CYS A 17 -0.93 -3.89 -3.97
N THR A 18 0.35 -3.53 -3.77
CA THR A 18 1.41 -4.51 -3.48
C THR A 18 1.30 -5.04 -2.06
N VAL A 19 1.59 -4.19 -1.09
CA VAL A 19 1.52 -4.51 0.34
C VAL A 19 0.09 -4.73 0.81
N GLY A 20 -0.90 -4.12 0.15
CA GLY A 20 -2.33 -4.31 0.42
C GLY A 20 -2.93 -5.58 -0.15
N ASN A 21 -2.19 -6.39 -0.93
CA ASN A 21 -2.75 -7.60 -1.54
C ASN A 21 -3.11 -8.66 -0.47
N PRO A 22 -4.39 -9.04 -0.31
CA PRO A 22 -4.81 -10.02 0.69
C PRO A 22 -4.44 -11.47 0.34
N GLY A 23 -3.82 -11.70 -0.83
CA GLY A 23 -3.35 -13.01 -1.30
C GLY A 23 -4.42 -13.83 -2.01
N ARG A 24 -5.52 -13.21 -2.45
CA ARG A 24 -6.52 -13.88 -3.29
C ARG A 24 -5.92 -14.23 -4.65
N ASP A 25 -6.24 -15.43 -5.13
CA ASP A 25 -5.91 -15.87 -6.48
C ASP A 25 -7.12 -16.58 -7.13
N PRO A 26 -7.04 -17.09 -8.38
CA PRO A 26 -8.17 -17.76 -9.03
C PRO A 26 -8.65 -19.05 -8.35
N PHE A 27 -7.82 -19.67 -7.50
CA PHE A 27 -8.05 -20.97 -6.88
C PHE A 27 -8.15 -20.89 -5.34
N GLY A 28 -7.82 -19.76 -4.74
CA GLY A 28 -7.75 -19.55 -3.30
C GLY A 28 -8.45 -18.27 -2.83
N LEU A 29 -9.04 -18.35 -1.64
CA LEU A 29 -9.60 -17.20 -0.94
C LEU A 29 -8.49 -16.31 -0.34
N PRO A 30 -8.80 -15.04 -0.01
CA PRO A 30 -7.93 -14.19 0.81
C PRO A 30 -7.37 -14.91 2.04
N VAL A 31 -6.09 -14.68 2.34
CA VAL A 31 -5.38 -15.28 3.50
C VAL A 31 -4.83 -14.23 4.47
N ARG A 32 -4.90 -12.94 4.11
CA ARG A 32 -4.52 -11.81 4.96
C ARG A 32 -5.70 -10.85 5.09
N GLU A 33 -5.81 -10.23 6.26
CA GLU A 33 -6.63 -9.04 6.43
C GLU A 33 -5.99 -7.88 5.64
N GLY A 34 -6.83 -7.05 5.02
CA GLY A 34 -6.34 -5.88 4.29
C GLY A 34 -5.98 -4.74 5.24
N PHE A 35 -5.01 -3.93 4.85
CA PHE A 35 -4.71 -2.66 5.50
C PHE A 35 -5.53 -1.55 4.85
N SER A 36 -5.91 -0.52 5.62
CA SER A 36 -6.38 0.72 5.02
C SER A 36 -5.24 1.42 4.26
N PRO A 37 -5.56 2.29 3.28
CA PRO A 37 -4.55 3.11 2.60
C PRO A 37 -3.69 3.94 3.57
N VAL A 38 -4.30 4.48 4.63
CA VAL A 38 -3.61 5.31 5.62
C VAL A 38 -2.62 4.50 6.46
N GLU A 39 -3.04 3.33 6.96
CA GLU A 39 -2.14 2.42 7.69
C GLU A 39 -0.96 1.98 6.82
N THR A 40 -1.23 1.70 5.55
CA THR A 40 -0.20 1.31 4.57
C THR A 40 0.86 2.40 4.40
N VAL A 41 0.45 3.67 4.26
CA VAL A 41 1.37 4.79 4.12
C VAL A 41 2.24 4.96 5.37
N HIS A 42 1.64 4.89 6.56
CA HIS A 42 2.40 4.99 7.81
C HIS A 42 3.43 3.88 7.96
N MET A 43 3.05 2.62 7.69
CA MET A 43 3.96 1.48 7.74
C MET A 43 5.12 1.64 6.74
N LEU A 44 4.84 2.07 5.51
CA LEU A 44 5.88 2.26 4.49
C LEU A 44 6.83 3.40 4.84
N ALA A 45 6.33 4.49 5.43
CA ALA A 45 7.14 5.60 5.91
C ALA A 45 8.09 5.15 7.05
N GLU A 46 7.62 4.32 7.99
CA GLU A 46 8.45 3.74 9.04
C GLU A 46 9.59 2.85 8.50
N LEU A 47 9.40 2.27 7.31
CA LEU A 47 10.40 1.43 6.63
C LEU A 47 11.36 2.22 5.72
N GLY A 48 11.20 3.55 5.62
CA GLY A 48 12.05 4.41 4.80
C GLY A 48 11.64 4.48 3.32
N ALA A 49 10.38 4.16 2.98
CA ALA A 49 9.88 4.40 1.64
C ALA A 49 9.78 5.90 1.34
N TYR A 50 10.11 6.28 0.11
CA TYR A 50 10.07 7.66 -0.36
C TYR A 50 8.66 8.12 -0.70
N ASP A 51 7.87 7.27 -1.38
CA ASP A 51 6.53 7.63 -1.85
C ASP A 51 5.66 6.38 -2.08
N VAL A 52 4.36 6.60 -2.24
CA VAL A 52 3.38 5.59 -2.65
C VAL A 52 2.73 5.95 -3.98
N ASN A 53 2.34 4.92 -4.73
CA ASN A 53 1.46 5.10 -5.88
C ASN A 53 0.22 4.21 -5.75
N PHE A 54 -0.84 4.55 -6.48
CA PHE A 54 -2.13 3.88 -6.33
C PHE A 54 -2.94 3.97 -7.62
N HIS A 55 -3.78 2.97 -7.86
CA HIS A 55 -4.91 3.10 -8.76
C HIS A 55 -6.03 3.85 -8.05
N ASP A 56 -6.88 4.56 -8.79
CA ASP A 56 -8.03 5.27 -8.23
C ASP A 56 -8.85 4.40 -7.27
N ASN A 57 -9.11 3.15 -7.67
CA ASN A 57 -9.87 2.18 -6.90
C ASN A 57 -9.13 1.54 -5.71
N ASP A 58 -7.82 1.72 -5.58
CA ASP A 58 -7.07 1.32 -4.38
C ASP A 58 -7.36 2.27 -3.21
N LEU A 59 -7.70 3.55 -3.51
CA LEU A 59 -7.98 4.57 -2.51
C LEU A 59 -9.48 4.87 -2.38
N VAL A 60 -10.20 4.91 -3.50
CA VAL A 60 -11.63 5.25 -3.57
C VAL A 60 -12.38 4.08 -4.18
N PRO A 61 -13.21 3.33 -3.41
CA PRO A 61 -14.01 2.23 -3.93
C PRO A 61 -14.81 2.64 -5.18
N ILE A 62 -14.94 1.72 -6.13
CA ILE A 62 -15.59 1.97 -7.43
C ILE A 62 -17.05 2.44 -7.30
N ASP A 63 -17.70 2.14 -6.18
CA ASP A 63 -19.08 2.48 -5.84
C ASP A 63 -19.19 3.66 -4.86
N ALA A 64 -18.09 4.39 -4.61
CA ALA A 64 -18.09 5.54 -3.72
C ALA A 64 -19.03 6.66 -4.21
N THR A 65 -19.70 7.31 -3.27
CA THR A 65 -20.49 8.52 -3.54
C THR A 65 -19.67 9.77 -3.18
N PRO A 66 -19.93 10.94 -3.78
CA PRO A 66 -19.13 12.15 -3.53
C PRO A 66 -19.05 12.61 -2.07
N ALA A 67 -20.04 12.26 -1.24
CA ALA A 67 -20.07 12.63 0.18
C ALA A 67 -19.23 11.70 1.07
N LYS A 68 -18.77 10.56 0.54
CA LYS A 68 -18.04 9.56 1.31
C LYS A 68 -16.58 10.01 1.45
N LYS A 69 -16.18 10.32 2.68
CA LYS A 69 -14.79 10.59 3.06
C LYS A 69 -14.14 9.26 3.47
N HIS A 70 -12.94 9.01 2.96
CA HIS A 70 -12.12 7.82 3.22
C HIS A 70 -10.99 8.16 4.19
#